data_AF-A0A158QN24-F1
#
_entry.id   AF-A0A158QN24-F1
#
_cell.length_a   1.000
_cell.length_b   1.000
_cell.length_c   1.000
_cell.angle_alpha   90.00
_cell.angle_beta   90.00
_cell.angle_gamma   90.00
#
_symmetry.space_group_name_H-M   'P 1'
#
loop_
_entity.id
_entity.type
_entity.pdbx_description
1 polymer ?
#
loop_
_entity_poly.entity_id
_entity_poly.type
_entity_poly.pdbx_seq_one_letter_code
_entity_poly.pdbx_strand_id
1 'polypeptide(L)'
;MAITDTYDNYRLEAEHGYNEGAGVQRCQKNMYDMLNDFQPRMKEITKSHKVFAPQRLIMEVLAWSGAMAFASSVGSILGAYVFYSVFAAFLPKFIASILAYVVIPAAIHASIKHKERQYESDFSIRRMMIISSFGQGLFVGYTIGQRHLSAQPLAFITPVVASFGYSQIVRRAKGDRIVLLGGTLGPALAVHMVLGIISGRSTSSYEFLSLGYVALTGVAMQMTFQTTLWEYSCEVETSAIRSAEKCSGGASLESSRPDLEENTFKVMDLSLDLDNVAETAMTNWWGQLARNGVDEPNMKLTPRLRYRLNSIIDFSKMAWHNTVRLGCAIQRCPTFYFVVCQYGPRGNIINENIYDVGSTCSKCPTGSVCDRTSGLCVSSSAINTGTSLCPGNTGMTDTLRNAYLSKHNELRSSIARGTGAQRNGPIGPAPPASNMEEMVYDCAVEASAIRHAQTCDGELSSEGSRPGLKENIQKINDLSLDYSAAAEQAMTIWWSELARSGIRSDMLFDYPTRHRTTNIVTHWSKMAWHDNVRLGCAIQRCKSFYFAVCQYGPGGNVVGDYIYNVAAVCSTCPFGTFCNATTALCVRRL
;
A
#
# COMPACT_ATOMS: atom_id res chain seq x y z
N MET A 1 7.34 22.06 -37.86
CA MET A 1 8.20 23.24 -38.09
C MET A 1 8.54 23.99 -36.80
N ALA A 2 7.73 23.92 -35.73
CA ALA A 2 8.03 24.56 -34.43
C ALA A 2 8.87 23.72 -33.43
N ILE A 3 9.43 22.57 -33.84
CA ILE A 3 10.23 21.68 -32.98
C ILE A 3 11.72 21.72 -33.36
N THR A 4 12.04 22.13 -34.58
CA THR A 4 13.41 22.30 -35.08
C THR A 4 14.07 23.57 -34.52
N ASP A 5 13.33 24.67 -34.41
CA ASP A 5 13.87 25.96 -33.94
C ASP A 5 14.23 25.94 -32.44
N THR A 6 13.53 25.13 -31.64
CA THR A 6 13.86 24.96 -30.22
C THR A 6 15.14 24.15 -30.02
N TYR A 7 15.42 23.19 -30.92
CA TYR A 7 16.60 22.34 -30.82
C TYR A 7 17.88 23.09 -31.25
N ASP A 8 17.78 23.96 -32.25
CA ASP A 8 18.90 24.79 -32.72
C ASP A 8 19.27 25.89 -31.72
N ASN A 9 18.30 26.47 -31.00
CA ASN A 9 18.57 27.41 -29.91
C ASN A 9 19.28 26.76 -28.71
N TYR A 10 18.90 25.55 -28.32
CA TYR A 10 19.60 24.79 -27.27
C TYR A 10 21.02 24.37 -27.70
N ARG A 11 21.23 24.12 -29.00
CA ARG A 11 22.55 23.78 -29.53
C ARG A 11 23.50 24.99 -29.51
N LEU A 12 23.00 26.17 -29.85
CA LEU A 12 23.77 27.42 -29.84
C LEU A 12 24.11 27.88 -28.41
N GLU A 13 23.21 27.72 -27.45
CA GLU A 13 23.50 27.98 -26.03
C GLU A 13 24.54 27.00 -25.45
N ALA A 14 24.53 25.74 -25.91
CA ALA A 14 25.50 24.73 -25.50
C ALA A 14 26.91 24.95 -26.12
N GLU A 15 26.99 25.44 -27.36
CA GLU A 15 28.26 25.81 -28.01
C GLU A 15 28.90 27.05 -27.36
N HIS A 16 28.09 28.01 -26.87
CA HIS A 16 28.60 29.18 -26.15
C HIS A 16 29.16 28.85 -24.76
N GLY A 17 28.64 27.81 -24.10
CA GLY A 17 29.14 27.32 -22.80
C GLY A 17 30.41 26.47 -22.87
N TYR A 18 30.83 26.03 -24.07
CA TYR A 18 31.99 25.15 -24.26
C TYR A 18 33.33 25.92 -24.43
N ASN A 19 33.28 27.20 -24.79
CA ASN A 19 34.48 27.99 -25.13
C ASN A 19 35.16 28.72 -23.95
N GLU A 20 34.60 28.69 -22.74
CA GLU A 20 35.26 29.23 -21.55
C GLU A 20 35.65 28.11 -20.59
N GLY A 21 36.94 27.73 -20.62
CA GLY A 21 37.58 26.71 -19.79
C GLY A 21 37.60 26.97 -18.28
N ALA A 22 36.61 27.66 -17.71
CA ALA A 22 36.43 27.96 -16.30
C ALA A 22 35.38 27.08 -15.60
N GLY A 23 34.68 26.19 -16.33
CA GLY A 23 33.55 25.39 -15.81
C GLY A 23 33.93 24.32 -14.78
N VAL A 24 35.13 23.73 -14.88
CA VAL A 24 35.52 22.59 -14.02
C VAL A 24 35.79 23.04 -12.57
N GLN A 25 36.45 24.18 -12.35
CA GLN A 25 36.69 24.73 -11.01
C GLN A 25 35.41 25.28 -10.36
N ARG A 26 34.47 25.82 -11.16
CA ARG A 26 33.19 26.35 -10.67
C ARG A 26 32.23 25.22 -10.27
N CYS A 27 32.18 24.11 -11.01
CA CYS A 27 31.45 22.90 -10.61
C CYS A 27 32.01 22.26 -9.34
N GLN A 28 33.34 22.23 -9.18
CA GLN A 28 33.98 21.63 -8.01
C GLN A 28 33.69 22.42 -6.72
N LYS A 29 33.68 23.76 -6.81
CA LYS A 29 33.31 24.65 -5.70
C LYS A 29 31.81 24.59 -5.38
N ASN A 30 30.94 24.62 -6.41
CA ASN A 30 29.49 24.53 -6.23
C ASN A 30 29.05 23.17 -5.66
N MET A 31 29.75 22.08 -5.98
CA MET A 31 29.47 20.74 -5.42
C MET A 31 29.85 20.66 -3.94
N TYR A 32 30.96 21.28 -3.54
CA TYR A 32 31.41 21.34 -2.15
C TYR A 32 30.46 22.19 -1.28
N ASP A 33 30.01 23.33 -1.82
CA ASP A 33 29.04 24.21 -1.16
C ASP A 33 27.63 23.58 -1.08
N MET A 34 27.20 22.85 -2.13
CA MET A 34 25.97 22.03 -2.07
C MET A 34 26.07 20.91 -1.03
N LEU A 35 27.20 20.18 -0.97
CA LEU A 35 27.41 19.11 0.01
C LEU A 35 27.32 19.62 1.45
N ASN A 36 27.83 20.82 1.71
CA ASN A 36 27.78 21.46 3.03
C ASN A 36 26.38 22.02 3.36
N ASP A 37 25.59 22.44 2.37
CA ASP A 37 24.19 22.86 2.55
C ASP A 37 23.23 21.66 2.72
N PHE A 38 23.57 20.52 2.11
CA PHE A 38 22.83 19.26 2.25
C PHE A 38 23.12 18.53 3.57
N GLN A 39 24.30 18.67 4.18
CA GLN A 39 24.64 17.99 5.44
C GLN A 39 23.68 18.26 6.62
N PRO A 40 23.28 19.51 6.93
CA PRO A 40 22.31 19.78 8.00
C PRO A 40 20.90 19.29 7.64
N ARG A 41 20.48 19.38 6.36
CA ARG A 41 19.20 18.82 5.88
C ARG A 41 19.18 17.29 5.92
N MET A 42 20.29 16.63 5.62
CA MET A 42 20.46 15.18 5.79
C MET A 42 20.31 14.75 7.24
N LYS A 43 20.80 15.54 8.20
CA LYS A 43 20.62 15.32 9.65
C LYS A 43 19.16 15.45 10.12
N GLU A 44 18.38 16.30 9.45
CA GLU A 44 16.95 16.45 9.71
C GLU A 44 16.12 15.31 9.09
N ILE A 45 16.52 14.82 7.90
CA ILE A 45 15.93 13.66 7.21
C ILE A 45 16.33 12.33 7.89
N THR A 46 17.47 12.25 8.60
CA THR A 46 17.85 11.06 9.40
C THR A 46 16.98 10.80 10.62
N LYS A 47 16.03 11.70 10.93
CA LYS A 47 14.88 11.37 11.81
C LYS A 47 13.84 10.47 11.14
N SER A 48 14.08 10.01 9.91
CA SER A 48 13.26 9.04 9.19
C SER A 48 12.93 7.81 10.03
N HIS A 49 11.64 7.47 10.10
CA HIS A 49 11.13 6.25 10.68
C HIS A 49 11.91 5.02 10.20
N LYS A 50 12.29 4.14 11.12
CA LYS A 50 12.85 2.83 10.80
C LYS A 50 11.84 2.07 9.96
N VAL A 51 12.29 1.50 8.85
CA VAL A 51 11.46 0.75 7.92
C VAL A 51 11.80 -0.73 8.02
N PHE A 52 10.78 -1.59 8.04
CA PHE A 52 10.99 -3.01 7.87
C PHE A 52 11.07 -3.34 6.38
N ALA A 53 12.23 -3.83 5.98
CA ALA A 53 12.57 -4.12 4.60
C ALA A 53 12.92 -5.61 4.48
N PRO A 54 11.92 -6.49 4.29
CA PRO A 54 12.13 -7.93 4.28
C PRO A 54 13.11 -8.32 3.17
N GLN A 55 14.27 -8.86 3.56
CA GLN A 55 15.39 -9.09 2.65
C GLN A 55 14.98 -9.90 1.43
N ARG A 56 14.30 -11.03 1.67
CA ARG A 56 13.84 -11.94 0.63
C ARG A 56 12.85 -11.31 -0.35
N LEU A 57 11.85 -10.58 0.15
CA LEU A 57 10.81 -9.99 -0.70
C LEU A 57 11.39 -8.97 -1.69
N ILE A 58 12.23 -8.06 -1.21
CA ILE A 58 12.84 -7.01 -2.04
C ILE A 58 13.81 -7.61 -3.05
N MET A 59 14.62 -8.60 -2.62
CA MET A 59 15.49 -9.34 -3.53
C MET A 59 14.73 -10.06 -4.63
N GLU A 60 13.62 -10.75 -4.29
CA GLU A 60 12.79 -11.44 -5.26
C GLU A 60 12.12 -10.46 -6.24
N VAL A 61 11.55 -9.36 -5.76
CA VAL A 61 10.92 -8.34 -6.62
C VAL A 61 11.95 -7.73 -7.59
N LEU A 62 13.13 -7.37 -7.11
CA LEU A 62 14.19 -6.81 -7.95
C LEU A 62 14.75 -7.84 -8.94
N ALA A 63 14.97 -9.08 -8.51
CA ALA A 63 15.47 -10.14 -9.39
C ALA A 63 14.49 -10.45 -10.53
N TRP A 64 13.19 -10.60 -10.23
CA TRP A 64 12.17 -10.84 -11.26
C TRP A 64 11.93 -9.62 -12.15
N SER A 65 12.05 -8.41 -11.60
CA SER A 65 12.05 -7.19 -12.41
C SER A 65 13.21 -7.17 -13.40
N GLY A 66 14.40 -7.61 -12.99
CA GLY A 66 15.56 -7.78 -13.86
C GLY A 66 15.34 -8.82 -14.96
N ALA A 67 14.81 -9.99 -14.61
CA ALA A 67 14.51 -11.04 -15.58
C ALA A 67 13.48 -10.59 -16.64
N MET A 68 12.42 -9.89 -16.23
CA MET A 68 11.42 -9.34 -17.15
C MET A 68 12.00 -8.23 -18.03
N ALA A 69 12.80 -7.32 -17.47
CA ALA A 69 13.47 -6.27 -18.23
C ALA A 69 14.47 -6.84 -19.25
N PHE A 70 15.16 -7.94 -18.91
CA PHE A 70 16.04 -8.65 -19.82
C PHE A 70 15.25 -9.28 -20.97
N ALA A 71 14.18 -10.02 -20.67
CA ALA A 71 13.30 -10.63 -21.67
C ALA A 71 12.72 -9.57 -22.63
N SER A 72 12.28 -8.43 -22.09
CA SER A 72 11.80 -7.29 -22.88
C SER A 72 12.90 -6.68 -23.75
N SER A 73 14.13 -6.58 -23.26
CA SER A 73 15.28 -6.08 -24.04
C SER A 73 15.61 -6.99 -25.23
N VAL A 74 15.61 -8.32 -25.02
CA VAL A 74 15.80 -9.30 -26.11
C VAL A 74 14.66 -9.18 -27.13
N GLY A 75 13.41 -9.11 -26.66
CA GLY A 75 12.25 -8.88 -27.51
C GLY A 75 12.40 -7.59 -28.33
N SER A 76 12.86 -6.50 -27.72
CA SER A 76 13.07 -5.22 -28.40
C SER A 76 14.09 -5.30 -29.54
N ILE A 77 15.21 -5.99 -29.33
CA ILE A 77 16.21 -6.21 -30.40
C ILE A 77 15.58 -7.00 -31.56
N LEU A 78 14.88 -8.10 -31.26
CA LEU A 78 14.24 -8.92 -32.29
C LEU A 78 13.13 -8.15 -33.02
N GLY A 79 12.35 -7.34 -32.31
CA GLY A 79 11.30 -6.50 -32.88
C GLY A 79 11.84 -5.42 -33.82
N ALA A 80 13.01 -4.86 -33.48
CA ALA A 80 13.65 -3.80 -34.26
C ALA A 80 14.36 -4.31 -35.53
N TYR A 81 14.94 -5.52 -35.50
CA TYR A 81 15.80 -6.01 -36.58
C TYR A 81 15.26 -7.24 -37.32
N VAL A 82 14.60 -8.17 -36.63
CA VAL A 82 14.16 -9.45 -37.21
C VAL A 82 12.71 -9.37 -37.67
N PHE A 83 11.82 -8.92 -36.78
CA PHE A 83 10.38 -8.87 -37.06
C PHE A 83 9.92 -7.55 -37.65
N TYR A 84 10.83 -6.60 -37.89
CA TYR A 84 10.49 -5.28 -38.40
C TYR A 84 9.70 -5.33 -39.71
N SER A 85 10.20 -6.05 -40.72
CA SER A 85 9.55 -6.16 -42.04
C SER A 85 8.19 -6.84 -41.97
N VAL A 86 8.05 -7.81 -41.06
CA VAL A 86 6.79 -8.54 -40.83
C VAL A 86 5.77 -7.58 -40.23
N PHE A 87 6.09 -6.92 -39.12
CA PHE A 87 5.16 -5.97 -38.49
C PHE A 87 4.87 -4.76 -39.38
N ALA A 88 5.85 -4.25 -40.11
CA ALA A 88 5.66 -3.13 -41.03
C ALA A 88 4.65 -3.43 -42.16
N ALA A 89 4.47 -4.69 -42.53
CA ALA A 89 3.53 -5.07 -43.60
C ALA A 89 2.05 -4.90 -43.20
N PHE A 90 1.71 -4.93 -41.90
CA PHE A 90 0.31 -4.95 -41.47
C PHE A 90 0.00 -4.21 -40.16
N LEU A 91 0.99 -3.76 -39.40
CA LEU A 91 0.81 -3.18 -38.08
C LEU A 91 1.33 -1.74 -38.00
N PRO A 92 0.46 -0.72 -37.93
CA PRO A 92 0.88 0.67 -37.72
C PRO A 92 1.64 0.85 -36.41
N LYS A 93 2.72 1.65 -36.43
CA LYS A 93 3.54 1.95 -35.23
C LYS A 93 2.71 2.49 -34.06
N PHE A 94 1.69 3.30 -34.32
CA PHE A 94 0.78 3.82 -33.28
C PHE A 94 0.04 2.68 -32.55
N ILE A 95 -0.49 1.71 -33.29
CA ILE A 95 -1.17 0.54 -32.72
C ILE A 95 -0.18 -0.33 -31.95
N ALA A 96 1.02 -0.55 -32.49
CA ALA A 96 2.07 -1.28 -31.80
C ALA A 96 2.49 -0.62 -30.47
N SER A 97 2.52 0.72 -30.40
CA SER A 97 2.80 1.45 -29.15
C SER A 97 1.68 1.27 -28.12
N ILE A 98 0.41 1.31 -28.53
CA ILE A 98 -0.74 1.04 -27.65
C ILE A 98 -0.67 -0.41 -27.12
N LEU A 99 -0.34 -1.37 -28.00
CA LEU A 99 -0.18 -2.76 -27.60
C LEU A 99 0.92 -2.91 -26.55
N ALA A 100 2.09 -2.31 -26.78
CA ALA A 100 3.25 -2.40 -25.90
C ALA A 100 3.03 -1.75 -24.52
N TYR A 101 2.45 -0.55 -24.47
CA TYR A 101 2.43 0.25 -23.23
C TYR A 101 1.10 0.25 -22.50
N VAL A 102 0.01 -0.22 -23.11
CA VAL A 102 -1.33 -0.20 -22.51
C VAL A 102 -1.95 -1.59 -22.49
N VAL A 103 -2.12 -2.22 -23.65
CA VAL A 103 -2.90 -3.46 -23.76
C VAL A 103 -2.19 -4.64 -23.10
N ILE A 104 -0.91 -4.87 -23.41
CA ILE A 104 -0.16 -5.99 -22.83
C ILE A 104 -0.05 -5.85 -21.30
N PRO A 105 0.36 -4.69 -20.73
CA PRO A 105 0.36 -4.51 -19.27
C PRO A 105 -1.01 -4.72 -18.61
N ALA A 106 -2.09 -4.20 -19.20
CA ALA A 106 -3.44 -4.38 -18.67
C ALA A 106 -3.89 -5.85 -18.73
N ALA A 107 -3.59 -6.55 -19.83
CA ALA A 107 -3.90 -7.97 -20.00
C ALA A 107 -3.11 -8.84 -19.01
N ILE A 108 -1.84 -8.54 -18.78
CA ILE A 108 -1.03 -9.21 -17.75
C ILE A 108 -1.67 -9.00 -16.38
N HIS A 109 -2.00 -7.77 -16.00
CA HIS A 109 -2.62 -7.48 -14.70
C HIS A 109 -3.94 -8.23 -14.49
N ALA A 110 -4.82 -8.23 -15.50
CA ALA A 110 -6.08 -8.97 -15.45
C ALA A 110 -5.85 -10.49 -15.36
N SER A 111 -4.86 -11.01 -16.08
CA SER A 111 -4.51 -12.43 -16.09
C SER A 111 -3.90 -12.89 -14.77
N ILE A 112 -3.04 -12.07 -14.14
CA ILE A 112 -2.51 -12.33 -12.79
C ILE A 112 -3.66 -12.44 -11.80
N LYS A 113 -4.56 -11.44 -11.76
CA LYS A 113 -5.71 -11.43 -10.85
C LYS A 113 -6.65 -12.61 -11.06
N HIS A 114 -6.82 -13.05 -12.31
CA HIS A 114 -7.62 -14.24 -12.62
C HIS A 114 -6.95 -15.53 -12.14
N LYS A 115 -5.64 -15.69 -12.38
CA LYS A 115 -4.85 -16.86 -11.96
C LYS A 115 -4.71 -16.96 -10.44
N GLU A 116 -4.54 -15.83 -9.76
CA GLU A 116 -4.55 -15.77 -8.29
C GLU A 116 -5.88 -16.25 -7.70
N ARG A 117 -7.01 -15.85 -8.30
CA ARG A 117 -8.35 -16.33 -7.89
C ARG A 117 -8.56 -17.83 -8.10
N GLN A 118 -7.79 -18.44 -9.00
CA GLN A 118 -7.85 -19.87 -9.30
C GLN A 118 -6.76 -20.68 -8.57
N TYR A 119 -6.00 -20.05 -7.66
CA TYR A 119 -4.93 -20.70 -6.89
C TYR A 119 -3.87 -21.38 -7.77
N GLU A 120 -3.58 -20.81 -8.96
CA GLU A 120 -2.49 -21.31 -9.81
C GLU A 120 -1.12 -21.13 -9.16
N SER A 121 -0.15 -22.00 -9.50
CA SER A 121 1.20 -21.95 -8.94
C SER A 121 2.00 -20.72 -9.37
N ASP A 122 2.81 -20.19 -8.46
CA ASP A 122 3.74 -19.06 -8.71
C ASP A 122 4.60 -19.26 -9.96
N PHE A 123 5.01 -20.49 -10.23
CA PHE A 123 5.79 -20.84 -11.42
C PHE A 123 5.02 -20.54 -12.72
N SER A 124 3.72 -20.85 -12.75
CA SER A 124 2.85 -20.58 -13.90
C SER A 124 2.72 -19.08 -14.17
N ILE A 125 2.51 -18.29 -13.11
CA ILE A 125 2.36 -16.84 -13.17
C ILE A 125 3.67 -16.18 -13.63
N ARG A 126 4.81 -16.54 -13.01
CA ARG A 126 6.13 -16.01 -13.36
C ARG A 126 6.53 -16.33 -14.81
N ARG A 127 6.26 -17.55 -15.28
CA ARG A 127 6.48 -17.94 -16.69
C ARG A 127 5.66 -17.09 -17.66
N MET A 128 4.39 -16.85 -17.36
CA MET A 128 3.52 -16.00 -18.17
C MET A 128 4.03 -14.55 -18.23
N MET A 129 4.48 -14.00 -17.09
CA MET A 129 5.01 -12.63 -17.02
C MET A 129 6.26 -12.45 -17.88
N ILE A 130 7.19 -13.41 -17.88
CA ILE A 130 8.39 -13.37 -18.75
C ILE A 130 8.01 -13.41 -20.23
N ILE A 131 7.13 -14.35 -20.63
CA ILE A 131 6.69 -14.48 -22.03
C ILE A 131 6.02 -13.19 -22.51
N SER A 132 5.18 -12.60 -21.66
CA SER A 132 4.47 -11.36 -21.99
C SER A 132 5.41 -10.15 -22.04
N SER A 133 6.43 -10.11 -21.19
CA SER A 133 7.48 -9.07 -21.21
C SER A 133 8.33 -9.15 -22.49
N PHE A 134 8.66 -10.37 -22.95
CA PHE A 134 9.31 -10.58 -24.23
C PHE A 134 8.42 -10.10 -25.40
N GLY A 135 7.14 -10.46 -25.39
CA GLY A 135 6.17 -10.00 -26.39
C GLY A 135 6.02 -8.49 -26.41
N GLN A 136 5.92 -7.85 -25.24
CA GLN A 136 5.96 -6.40 -25.10
C GLN A 136 7.23 -5.82 -25.74
N GLY A 137 8.39 -6.43 -25.47
CA GLY A 137 9.66 -6.07 -26.07
C GLY A 137 9.61 -6.01 -27.59
N LEU A 138 9.07 -7.03 -28.26
CA LEU A 138 8.94 -7.06 -29.72
C LEU A 138 8.23 -5.81 -30.28
N PHE A 139 7.12 -5.41 -29.66
CA PHE A 139 6.37 -4.22 -30.08
C PHE A 139 7.14 -2.93 -29.76
N VAL A 140 7.78 -2.83 -28.58
CA VAL A 140 8.64 -1.69 -28.22
C VAL A 140 9.76 -1.52 -29.27
N GLY A 141 10.45 -2.61 -29.58
CA GLY A 141 11.52 -2.65 -30.58
C GLY A 141 11.06 -2.23 -31.97
N TYR A 142 9.91 -2.72 -32.42
CA TYR A 142 9.32 -2.32 -33.70
C TYR A 142 8.96 -0.82 -33.74
N THR A 143 8.41 -0.27 -32.65
CA THR A 143 7.99 1.14 -32.58
C THR A 143 9.16 2.10 -32.57
N ILE A 144 10.23 1.75 -31.85
CA ILE A 144 11.44 2.57 -31.71
C ILE A 144 12.43 2.28 -32.85
N GLY A 145 12.31 1.12 -33.49
CA GLY A 145 13.11 0.70 -34.65
C GLY A 145 13.15 1.78 -35.72
N GLN A 146 14.37 2.17 -36.09
CA GLN A 146 14.74 3.24 -37.02
C GLN A 146 14.63 4.69 -36.50
N ARG A 147 14.37 4.92 -35.20
CA ARG A 147 14.62 6.23 -34.59
C ARG A 147 16.06 6.28 -34.07
N HIS A 148 16.81 7.32 -34.46
CA HIS A 148 18.19 7.53 -34.00
C HIS A 148 18.22 7.95 -32.53
N LEU A 149 18.17 6.98 -31.61
CA LEU A 149 18.69 7.16 -30.26
C LEU A 149 20.17 6.78 -30.31
N SER A 150 21.05 7.76 -30.15
CA SER A 150 22.50 7.62 -30.26
C SER A 150 23.08 6.59 -29.29
N ALA A 151 22.43 6.40 -28.15
CA ALA A 151 22.75 5.38 -27.16
C ALA A 151 21.56 5.10 -26.23
N GLN A 152 21.35 3.84 -25.85
CA GLN A 152 20.35 3.43 -24.87
C GLN A 152 21.01 2.58 -23.76
N PRO A 153 20.77 2.89 -22.47
CA PRO A 153 21.22 2.04 -21.37
C PRO A 153 20.40 0.74 -21.32
N LEU A 154 21.03 -0.35 -20.86
CA LEU A 154 20.38 -1.64 -20.72
C LEU A 154 19.49 -1.65 -19.47
N ALA A 155 18.17 -1.62 -19.66
CA ALA A 155 17.20 -1.45 -18.58
C ALA A 155 17.29 -2.51 -17.46
N PHE A 156 17.69 -3.75 -17.79
CA PHE A 156 17.81 -4.83 -16.81
C PHE A 156 18.96 -4.65 -15.82
N ILE A 157 19.96 -3.82 -16.13
CA ILE A 157 21.12 -3.57 -15.26
C ILE A 157 20.66 -2.98 -13.92
N THR A 158 19.72 -2.04 -13.94
CA THR A 158 19.29 -1.34 -12.72
C THR A 158 18.72 -2.28 -11.66
N PRO A 159 17.67 -3.09 -11.92
CA PRO A 159 17.11 -3.98 -10.92
C PRO A 159 18.07 -5.11 -10.51
N VAL A 160 18.96 -5.57 -11.41
CA VAL A 160 19.97 -6.59 -11.08
C VAL A 160 21.04 -6.04 -10.13
N VAL A 161 21.61 -4.87 -10.44
CA VAL A 161 22.62 -4.24 -9.59
C VAL A 161 21.99 -3.74 -8.29
N ALA A 162 20.75 -3.23 -8.33
CA ALA A 162 20.01 -2.87 -7.13
C ALA A 162 19.75 -4.09 -6.24
N SER A 163 19.38 -5.25 -6.80
CA SER A 163 19.26 -6.50 -6.03
C SER A 163 20.58 -6.83 -5.31
N PHE A 164 21.70 -6.80 -6.03
CA PHE A 164 23.00 -7.04 -5.40
C PHE A 164 23.35 -5.98 -4.35
N GLY A 165 23.21 -4.69 -4.64
CA GLY A 165 23.49 -3.60 -3.69
C GLY A 165 22.62 -3.68 -2.43
N TYR A 166 21.34 -4.01 -2.59
CA TYR A 166 20.40 -4.24 -1.50
C TYR A 166 20.86 -5.36 -0.56
N SER A 167 21.29 -6.51 -1.12
CA SER A 167 21.81 -7.64 -0.34
C SER A 167 22.99 -7.27 0.57
N GLN A 168 23.81 -6.30 0.15
CA GLN A 168 25.00 -5.88 0.88
C GLN A 168 24.68 -4.80 1.93
N ILE A 169 23.71 -3.93 1.66
CA ILE A 169 23.42 -2.78 2.54
C ILE A 169 22.35 -3.06 3.58
N VAL A 170 21.38 -3.95 3.32
CA VAL A 170 20.19 -4.17 4.18
C VAL A 170 20.56 -4.45 5.64
N ARG A 171 21.58 -5.27 5.88
CA ARG A 171 22.07 -5.62 7.23
C ARG A 171 22.79 -4.47 7.92
N ARG A 172 23.52 -3.66 7.15
CA ARG A 172 24.27 -2.49 7.68
C ARG A 172 23.37 -1.31 7.96
N ALA A 173 22.30 -1.16 7.19
CA ALA A 173 21.36 -0.05 7.29
C ALA A 173 20.51 -0.11 8.57
N LYS A 174 20.31 -1.28 9.19
CA LYS A 174 19.52 -1.45 10.43
C LYS A 174 18.12 -0.78 10.35
N GLY A 175 17.50 -0.81 9.17
CA GLY A 175 16.20 -0.19 8.91
C GLY A 175 16.23 1.32 8.61
N ASP A 176 17.40 1.94 8.50
CA ASP A 176 17.55 3.33 8.04
C ASP A 176 17.23 3.43 6.54
N ARG A 177 16.13 4.12 6.24
CA ARG A 177 15.59 4.26 4.88
C ARG A 177 16.56 4.94 3.92
N ILE A 178 17.32 5.95 4.36
CA ILE A 178 18.24 6.70 3.49
C ILE A 178 19.43 5.82 3.15
N VAL A 179 19.98 5.13 4.15
CA VAL A 179 21.11 4.21 3.96
C VAL A 179 20.72 3.06 3.05
N LEU A 180 19.52 2.49 3.25
CA LEU A 180 18.94 1.46 2.39
C LEU A 180 18.82 1.93 0.93
N LEU A 181 18.17 3.07 0.68
CA LEU A 181 17.99 3.55 -0.69
C LEU A 181 19.31 3.96 -1.35
N GLY A 182 20.17 4.68 -0.63
CA GLY A 182 21.45 5.15 -1.15
C GLY A 182 22.38 3.99 -1.51
N GLY A 183 22.51 3.00 -0.61
CA GLY A 183 23.36 1.84 -0.84
C GLY A 183 22.80 0.85 -1.86
N THR A 184 21.51 0.90 -2.17
CA THR A 184 20.90 0.06 -3.21
C THR A 184 20.89 0.72 -4.59
N LEU A 185 20.45 1.99 -4.67
CA LEU A 185 20.25 2.69 -5.94
C LEU A 185 21.55 3.35 -6.46
N GLY A 186 22.42 3.77 -5.55
CA GLY A 186 23.71 4.40 -5.88
C GLY A 186 24.60 3.51 -6.77
N PRO A 187 24.84 2.24 -6.40
CA PRO A 187 25.62 1.32 -7.23
C PRO A 187 25.03 1.12 -8.63
N ALA A 188 23.70 1.05 -8.76
CA ALA A 188 23.04 0.89 -10.05
C ALA A 188 23.29 2.10 -10.97
N LEU A 189 23.21 3.32 -10.42
CA LEU A 189 23.53 4.54 -11.17
C LEU A 189 25.01 4.60 -11.58
N ALA A 190 25.91 4.25 -10.67
CA ALA A 190 27.35 4.24 -10.94
C ALA A 190 27.73 3.27 -12.05
N VAL A 191 27.14 2.06 -12.06
CA VAL A 191 27.38 1.07 -13.13
C VAL A 191 26.94 1.61 -14.49
N HIS A 192 25.79 2.28 -14.58
CA HIS A 192 25.35 2.93 -15.82
C HIS A 192 26.34 4.01 -16.28
N MET A 193 26.79 4.89 -15.39
CA MET A 193 27.78 5.93 -15.73
C MET A 193 29.09 5.33 -16.26
N VAL A 194 29.62 4.31 -15.58
CA VAL A 194 30.85 3.63 -15.99
C VAL A 194 30.68 2.98 -17.36
N LEU A 195 29.57 2.27 -17.60
CA LEU A 195 29.29 1.65 -18.90
C LEU A 195 29.11 2.67 -20.01
N GLY A 196 28.45 3.80 -19.74
CA GLY A 196 28.30 4.91 -20.67
C GLY A 196 29.65 5.49 -21.10
N ILE A 197 30.57 5.70 -20.14
CA ILE A 197 31.92 6.21 -20.39
C ILE A 197 32.76 5.19 -21.18
N ILE A 198 32.83 3.93 -20.72
CA ILE A 198 33.65 2.89 -21.36
C ILE A 198 33.21 2.61 -22.79
N SER A 199 31.89 2.61 -23.03
CA SER A 199 31.36 2.36 -24.37
C SER A 199 31.38 3.59 -25.29
N GLY A 200 31.84 4.75 -24.80
CA GLY A 200 31.85 6.01 -25.57
C GLY A 200 30.44 6.51 -25.91
N ARG A 201 29.43 6.13 -25.13
CA ARG A 201 28.00 6.35 -25.38
C ARG A 201 27.33 7.27 -24.36
N SER A 202 28.10 7.91 -23.48
CA SER A 202 27.60 8.87 -22.47
C SER A 202 27.09 10.14 -23.15
N THR A 203 25.82 10.11 -23.53
CA THR A 203 25.08 11.27 -24.05
C THR A 203 24.08 11.72 -22.99
N SER A 204 23.59 12.97 -23.06
CA SER A 204 22.56 13.46 -22.13
C SER A 204 21.30 12.58 -22.14
N SER A 205 20.94 12.01 -23.29
CA SER A 205 19.84 11.05 -23.43
C SER A 205 20.11 9.72 -22.70
N TYR A 206 21.35 9.23 -22.75
CA TYR A 206 21.76 8.03 -22.01
C TYR A 206 21.65 8.24 -20.50
N GLU A 207 22.18 9.36 -20.01
CA GLU A 207 22.16 9.72 -18.58
C GLU A 207 20.73 9.91 -18.05
N PHE A 208 19.87 10.61 -18.80
CA PHE A 208 18.46 10.80 -18.43
C PHE A 208 17.69 9.48 -18.34
N LEU A 209 17.90 8.56 -19.30
CA LEU A 209 17.28 7.24 -19.28
C LEU A 209 17.78 6.39 -18.10
N SER A 210 19.08 6.43 -17.79
CA SER A 210 19.65 5.74 -16.63
C SER A 210 19.06 6.24 -15.32
N LEU A 211 18.90 7.57 -15.14
CA LEU A 211 18.23 8.16 -13.98
C LEU A 211 16.77 7.73 -13.88
N GLY A 212 16.05 7.68 -15.02
CA GLY A 212 14.67 7.19 -15.08
C GLY A 212 14.53 5.75 -14.59
N TYR A 213 15.42 4.84 -15.01
CA TYR A 213 15.41 3.45 -14.54
C TYR A 213 15.68 3.33 -13.04
N VAL A 214 16.64 4.09 -12.52
CA VAL A 214 16.97 4.12 -11.08
C VAL A 214 15.80 4.67 -10.27
N ALA A 215 15.16 5.73 -10.73
CA ALA A 215 13.99 6.32 -10.07
C ALA A 215 12.82 5.34 -9.98
N LEU A 216 12.48 4.63 -11.07
CA LEU A 216 11.42 3.63 -11.08
C LEU A 216 11.69 2.48 -10.11
N THR A 217 12.95 2.05 -10.01
CA THR A 217 13.37 1.02 -9.06
C THR A 217 13.27 1.53 -7.62
N GLY A 218 13.62 2.80 -7.37
CA GLY A 218 13.43 3.44 -6.08
C GLY A 218 11.95 3.52 -5.67
N VAL A 219 11.05 3.85 -6.59
CA VAL A 219 9.60 3.82 -6.34
C VAL A 219 9.12 2.40 -6.02
N ALA A 220 9.55 1.40 -6.77
CA ALA A 220 9.21 0.00 -6.49
C ALA A 220 9.69 -0.46 -5.10
N MET A 221 10.88 -0.02 -4.67
CA MET A 221 11.38 -0.28 -3.31
C MET A 221 10.54 0.44 -2.23
N GLN A 222 10.09 1.66 -2.47
CA GLN A 222 9.20 2.35 -1.51
C GLN A 222 7.87 1.64 -1.32
N MET A 223 7.36 0.99 -2.37
CA MET A 223 6.10 0.25 -2.31
C MET A 223 6.22 -1.10 -1.56
N THR A 224 7.44 -1.63 -1.38
CA THR A 224 7.68 -2.90 -0.70
C THR A 224 8.07 -2.74 0.77
N PHE A 225 8.40 -1.52 1.19
CA PHE A 225 8.68 -1.16 2.56
C PHE A 225 7.40 -1.21 3.42
N GLN A 226 7.42 -2.01 4.49
CA GLN A 226 6.30 -2.17 5.43
C GLN A 226 6.65 -1.61 6.81
N THR A 227 5.63 -1.21 7.57
CA THR A 227 5.71 -0.92 9.01
C THR A 227 5.43 -2.20 9.80
N THR A 228 6.35 -2.62 10.69
CA THR A 228 6.19 -3.82 11.53
C THR A 228 5.17 -3.65 12.65
N LEU A 229 4.31 -4.66 12.85
CA LEU A 229 3.18 -4.63 13.78
C LEU A 229 3.00 -5.92 14.62
N TRP A 230 4.11 -6.50 15.10
CA TRP A 230 4.11 -7.39 16.27
C TRP A 230 4.78 -6.65 17.43
N GLU A 231 4.20 -6.68 18.63
CA GLU A 231 4.84 -6.10 19.81
C GLU A 231 5.93 -7.05 20.30
N TYR A 232 7.18 -6.74 19.97
CA TYR A 232 8.33 -7.51 20.46
C TYR A 232 8.47 -7.28 21.97
N SER A 233 8.32 -8.35 22.75
CA SER A 233 8.32 -8.28 24.21
C SER A 233 9.67 -8.74 24.76
N CYS A 234 10.41 -7.82 25.38
CA CYS A 234 11.67 -8.12 26.05
C CYS A 234 11.51 -9.16 27.18
N GLU A 235 10.34 -9.24 27.79
CA GLU A 235 10.03 -10.24 28.82
C GLU A 235 9.94 -11.64 28.21
N VAL A 236 9.21 -11.79 27.10
CA VAL A 236 9.10 -13.05 26.35
C VAL A 236 10.46 -13.46 25.77
N GLU A 237 11.24 -12.50 25.27
CA GLU A 237 12.61 -12.72 24.81
C GLU A 237 13.51 -13.26 25.94
N THR A 238 13.46 -12.65 27.14
CA THR A 238 14.25 -13.10 28.29
C THR A 238 13.88 -14.55 28.68
N SER A 239 12.62 -14.93 28.54
CA SER A 239 12.19 -16.32 28.71
C SER A 239 12.75 -17.24 27.62
N ALA A 240 12.71 -16.82 26.35
CA ALA A 240 13.30 -17.56 25.24
C ALA A 240 14.82 -17.72 25.38
N ILE A 241 15.54 -16.71 25.87
CA ILE A 241 16.98 -16.76 26.15
C ILE A 241 17.28 -17.87 27.17
N ARG A 242 16.59 -17.86 28.32
CA ARG A 242 16.74 -18.90 29.36
C ARG A 242 16.45 -20.31 28.85
N SER A 243 15.57 -20.44 27.87
CA SER A 243 15.27 -21.72 27.20
C SER A 243 16.41 -22.12 26.24
N ALA A 244 16.88 -21.16 25.42
CA ALA A 244 17.93 -21.38 24.44
C ALA A 244 19.29 -21.72 25.09
N GLU A 245 19.65 -21.05 26.18
CA GLU A 245 20.89 -21.25 26.93
C GLU A 245 21.08 -22.69 27.44
N LYS A 246 19.97 -23.42 27.67
CA LYS A 246 20.01 -24.82 28.11
C LYS A 246 20.54 -25.77 27.04
N CYS A 247 20.52 -25.36 25.76
CA CYS A 247 20.93 -26.20 24.63
C CYS A 247 20.28 -27.60 24.61
N SER A 248 19.07 -27.73 25.18
CA SER A 248 18.35 -29.01 25.31
C SER A 248 18.02 -29.61 23.94
N GLY A 249 17.84 -28.77 22.93
CA GLY A 249 17.49 -29.20 21.60
C GLY A 249 16.03 -29.60 21.40
N GLY A 250 15.18 -29.28 22.37
CA GLY A 250 13.74 -29.50 22.33
C GLY A 250 13.03 -28.46 23.19
N ALA A 251 11.70 -28.42 23.09
CA ALA A 251 10.90 -27.42 23.79
C ALA A 251 11.07 -27.49 25.31
N SER A 252 11.05 -26.32 25.94
CA SER A 252 10.96 -26.15 27.39
C SER A 252 9.62 -26.68 27.93
N LEU A 253 9.65 -27.10 29.20
CA LEU A 253 8.46 -27.53 29.92
C LEU A 253 7.43 -26.41 29.96
N GLU A 254 6.18 -26.74 29.69
CA GLU A 254 5.07 -25.77 29.70
C GLU A 254 4.94 -25.04 31.04
N SER A 255 5.18 -25.73 32.16
CA SER A 255 5.18 -25.14 33.50
C SER A 255 6.21 -24.04 33.70
N SER A 256 7.27 -24.01 32.89
CA SER A 256 8.33 -22.98 32.95
C SER A 256 8.03 -21.73 32.14
N ARG A 257 6.94 -21.74 31.35
CA ARG A 257 6.53 -20.65 30.45
C ARG A 257 5.00 -20.49 30.45
N PRO A 258 4.40 -20.06 31.57
CA PRO A 258 2.96 -19.87 31.67
C PRO A 258 2.46 -18.89 30.61
N ASP A 259 1.33 -19.22 29.97
CA ASP A 259 0.71 -18.42 28.89
C ASP A 259 1.57 -18.24 27.61
N LEU A 260 2.61 -19.07 27.41
CA LEU A 260 3.43 -19.01 26.18
C LEU A 260 3.44 -20.33 25.43
N GLU A 261 3.38 -20.25 24.11
CA GLU A 261 3.75 -21.32 23.18
C GLU A 261 5.22 -21.18 22.74
N GLU A 262 5.85 -22.28 22.31
CA GLU A 262 7.27 -22.26 21.93
C GLU A 262 7.55 -23.05 20.64
N ASN A 263 8.27 -22.42 19.73
CA ASN A 263 8.93 -23.08 18.61
C ASN A 263 10.42 -23.21 18.89
N THR A 264 10.98 -24.37 18.57
CA THR A 264 12.42 -24.63 18.69
C THR A 264 12.97 -25.23 17.41
N PHE A 265 14.20 -24.85 17.04
CA PHE A 265 14.87 -25.39 15.86
C PHE A 265 16.37 -25.52 16.06
N LYS A 266 16.96 -26.57 15.48
CA LYS A 266 18.42 -26.78 15.47
C LYS A 266 18.96 -26.49 14.09
N VAL A 267 19.90 -25.56 14.01
CA VAL A 267 20.67 -25.30 12.80
C VAL A 267 22.07 -25.89 12.98
N MET A 268 22.34 -26.99 12.28
CA MET A 268 23.61 -27.72 12.41
C MET A 268 24.79 -26.98 11.76
N ASP A 269 24.51 -26.09 10.82
CA ASP A 269 25.54 -25.30 10.15
C ASP A 269 25.99 -24.12 11.02
N LEU A 270 27.12 -24.31 11.71
CA LEU A 270 27.74 -23.33 12.59
C LEU A 270 28.49 -22.21 11.86
N SER A 271 28.59 -22.27 10.52
CA SER A 271 29.21 -21.23 9.69
C SER A 271 28.26 -20.08 9.37
N LEU A 272 26.95 -20.29 9.54
CA LEU A 272 25.94 -19.29 9.30
C LEU A 272 26.02 -18.15 10.31
N ASP A 273 25.76 -16.93 9.83
CA ASP A 273 25.46 -15.79 10.68
C ASP A 273 24.09 -15.94 11.38
N LEU A 274 23.89 -15.20 12.46
CA LEU A 274 22.70 -15.32 13.30
C LEU A 274 21.40 -14.99 12.55
N ASP A 275 21.45 -14.12 11.53
CA ASP A 275 20.28 -13.77 10.73
C ASP A 275 19.84 -14.95 9.86
N ASN A 276 20.78 -15.62 9.19
CA ASN A 276 20.53 -16.81 8.38
C ASN A 276 20.08 -18.00 9.23
N VAL A 277 20.61 -18.12 10.46
CA VAL A 277 20.14 -19.10 11.44
C VAL A 277 18.67 -18.84 11.80
N ALA A 278 18.29 -17.58 12.06
CA ALA A 278 16.92 -17.18 12.33
C ALA A 278 16.01 -17.46 11.11
N GLU A 279 16.42 -17.06 9.91
CA GLU A 279 15.65 -17.24 8.68
C GLU A 279 15.41 -18.73 8.38
N THR A 280 16.41 -19.58 8.61
CA THR A 280 16.30 -21.03 8.44
C THR A 280 15.22 -21.61 9.36
N ALA A 281 15.22 -21.23 10.64
CA ALA A 281 14.22 -21.68 11.60
C ALA A 281 12.81 -21.21 11.22
N MET A 282 12.65 -19.92 10.91
CA MET A 282 11.36 -19.33 10.55
C MET A 282 10.78 -19.94 9.27
N THR A 283 11.61 -20.13 8.24
CA THR A 283 11.21 -20.76 6.98
C THR A 283 10.82 -22.23 7.19
N ASN A 284 11.50 -22.92 8.11
CA ASN A 284 11.15 -24.28 8.46
C ASN A 284 9.77 -24.36 9.12
N TRP A 285 9.54 -23.61 10.20
CA TRP A 285 8.27 -23.61 10.92
C TRP A 285 7.11 -23.18 10.04
N TRP A 286 7.23 -22.05 9.34
CA TRP A 286 6.17 -21.51 8.48
C TRP A 286 5.86 -22.44 7.29
N GLY A 287 6.89 -23.05 6.71
CA GLY A 287 6.74 -23.91 5.55
C GLY A 287 6.01 -25.24 5.81
N GLN A 288 5.67 -25.56 7.07
CA GLN A 288 4.92 -26.79 7.39
C GLN A 288 3.57 -26.84 6.69
N LEU A 289 2.84 -25.71 6.61
CA LEU A 289 1.54 -25.69 5.95
C LEU A 289 1.66 -26.07 4.47
N ALA A 290 2.62 -25.49 3.76
CA ALA A 290 2.84 -25.76 2.34
C ALA A 290 3.29 -27.21 2.08
N ARG A 291 4.10 -27.80 2.97
CA ARG A 291 4.60 -29.17 2.82
C ARG A 291 3.57 -30.24 3.22
N ASN A 292 2.80 -29.97 4.27
CA ASN A 292 1.99 -30.99 4.92
C ASN A 292 0.49 -30.86 4.62
N GLY A 293 0.03 -29.69 4.15
CA GLY A 293 -1.38 -29.39 3.89
C GLY A 293 -2.26 -29.40 5.15
N VAL A 294 -3.51 -28.97 5.02
CA VAL A 294 -4.53 -29.05 6.09
C VAL A 294 -5.83 -29.54 5.46
N ASP A 295 -6.41 -30.57 6.06
CA ASP A 295 -7.66 -31.22 5.67
C ASP A 295 -8.87 -30.67 6.45
N GLU A 296 -8.77 -29.43 6.95
CA GLU A 296 -9.77 -28.80 7.82
C GLU A 296 -10.14 -27.39 7.31
N PRO A 297 -11.33 -27.19 6.72
CA PRO A 297 -11.66 -25.99 5.94
C PRO A 297 -11.77 -24.71 6.77
N ASN A 298 -12.04 -24.84 8.07
CA ASN A 298 -12.12 -23.70 8.99
C ASN A 298 -10.82 -23.49 9.79
N MET A 299 -9.72 -24.13 9.39
CA MET A 299 -8.42 -24.04 10.09
C MET A 299 -8.52 -24.38 11.58
N LYS A 300 -9.40 -25.33 11.93
CA LYS A 300 -9.60 -25.79 13.29
C LYS A 300 -8.49 -26.75 13.72
N LEU A 301 -7.87 -26.50 14.87
CA LEU A 301 -6.82 -27.36 15.41
C LEU A 301 -7.43 -28.60 16.08
N THR A 302 -7.70 -29.63 15.29
CA THR A 302 -8.22 -30.91 15.80
C THR A 302 -7.13 -31.76 16.45
N PRO A 303 -7.48 -32.72 17.34
CA PRO A 303 -6.52 -33.70 17.85
C PRO A 303 -5.80 -34.46 16.72
N ARG A 304 -6.52 -34.78 15.64
CA ARG A 304 -5.94 -35.43 14.45
C ARG A 304 -4.86 -34.55 13.81
N LEU A 305 -5.13 -33.25 13.66
CA LEU A 305 -4.18 -32.31 13.07
C LEU A 305 -2.96 -32.07 13.98
N ARG A 306 -3.16 -32.07 15.30
CA ARG A 306 -2.09 -31.85 16.29
C ARG A 306 -1.14 -33.03 16.43
N TYR A 307 -1.65 -34.25 16.48
CA TYR A 307 -0.87 -35.45 16.80
C TYR A 307 -0.45 -36.28 15.58
N ARG A 308 -0.82 -35.88 14.35
CA ARG A 308 -0.35 -36.58 13.14
C ARG A 308 1.16 -36.40 12.93
N LEU A 309 1.75 -37.39 12.25
CA LEU A 309 3.19 -37.43 11.95
C LEU A 309 3.68 -36.15 11.22
N ASN A 310 2.89 -35.65 10.27
CA ASN A 310 3.18 -34.42 9.51
C ASN A 310 2.32 -33.25 10.00
N SER A 311 2.39 -32.96 11.30
CA SER A 311 1.61 -31.85 11.88
C SER A 311 2.05 -30.49 11.33
N ILE A 312 1.21 -29.47 11.53
CA ILE A 312 1.52 -28.06 11.22
C ILE A 312 1.74 -27.24 12.49
N ILE A 313 2.14 -27.91 13.59
CA ILE A 313 2.10 -27.33 14.93
C ILE A 313 3.03 -26.13 15.10
N ASP A 314 4.16 -26.08 14.40
CA ASP A 314 5.05 -24.92 14.50
C ASP A 314 4.53 -23.75 13.66
N PHE A 315 3.94 -24.03 12.50
CA PHE A 315 3.21 -23.03 11.71
C PHE A 315 2.04 -22.46 12.53
N SER A 316 1.25 -23.30 13.19
CA SER A 316 0.05 -22.85 13.89
C SER A 316 0.35 -21.98 15.11
N LYS A 317 1.52 -22.14 15.77
CA LYS A 317 1.97 -21.20 16.83
C LYS A 317 2.22 -19.80 16.29
N MET A 318 2.79 -19.71 15.08
CA MET A 318 3.08 -18.44 14.42
C MET A 318 1.81 -17.76 13.88
N ALA A 319 0.88 -18.56 13.35
CA ALA A 319 -0.34 -18.07 12.71
C ALA A 319 -1.53 -17.92 13.68
N TRP A 320 -1.32 -18.14 14.98
CA TRP A 320 -2.41 -18.15 15.96
C TRP A 320 -3.00 -16.75 16.15
N HIS A 321 -4.29 -16.60 15.88
CA HIS A 321 -4.93 -15.29 15.76
C HIS A 321 -4.98 -14.46 17.05
N ASN A 322 -4.94 -15.11 18.21
CA ASN A 322 -4.97 -14.44 19.52
C ASN A 322 -3.56 -14.10 20.06
N THR A 323 -2.49 -14.51 19.37
CA THR A 323 -1.12 -14.20 19.78
C THR A 323 -0.77 -12.76 19.40
N VAL A 324 -0.23 -11.99 20.34
CA VAL A 324 0.09 -10.56 20.16
C VAL A 324 1.53 -10.19 20.54
N ARG A 325 2.21 -11.03 21.30
CA ARG A 325 3.58 -10.84 21.82
C ARG A 325 4.51 -11.91 21.27
N LEU A 326 5.71 -11.50 20.88
CA LEU A 326 6.78 -12.38 20.40
C LEU A 326 8.10 -12.05 21.12
N GLY A 327 8.88 -13.08 21.40
CA GLY A 327 10.28 -12.94 21.79
C GLY A 327 11.08 -14.16 21.33
N CYS A 328 12.28 -13.94 20.80
CA CYS A 328 13.12 -15.00 20.25
C CYS A 328 14.55 -14.92 20.76
N ALA A 329 15.23 -16.05 20.79
CA ALA A 329 16.63 -16.15 21.18
C ALA A 329 17.37 -17.18 20.31
N ILE A 330 18.65 -16.92 20.08
CA ILE A 330 19.55 -17.85 19.40
C ILE A 330 20.74 -18.09 20.32
N GLN A 331 20.91 -19.35 20.73
CA GLN A 331 22.07 -19.78 21.48
C GLN A 331 23.02 -20.58 20.58
N ARG A 332 24.30 -20.24 20.56
CA ARG A 332 25.33 -21.10 19.97
C ARG A 332 25.65 -22.23 20.95
N CYS A 333 25.26 -23.45 20.60
CA CYS A 333 25.59 -24.67 21.33
C CYS A 333 26.82 -25.34 20.69
N PRO A 334 27.45 -26.34 21.34
CA PRO A 334 28.71 -26.93 20.84
C PRO A 334 28.66 -27.44 19.39
N THR A 335 27.51 -27.98 18.96
CA THR A 335 27.36 -28.64 17.64
C THR A 335 26.25 -28.06 16.76
N PHE A 336 25.49 -27.07 17.24
CA PHE A 336 24.39 -26.45 16.49
C PHE A 336 24.05 -25.08 17.08
N TYR A 337 23.39 -24.23 16.30
CA TYR A 337 22.65 -23.10 16.84
C TYR A 337 21.25 -23.56 17.26
N PHE A 338 20.83 -23.17 18.47
CA PHE A 338 19.51 -23.44 18.98
C PHE A 338 18.66 -22.17 18.93
N VAL A 339 17.64 -22.20 18.07
CA VAL A 339 16.71 -21.09 17.89
C VAL A 339 15.45 -21.39 18.68
N VAL A 340 15.05 -20.45 19.54
CA VAL A 340 13.84 -20.55 20.35
C VAL A 340 13.02 -19.29 20.12
N CYS A 341 11.74 -19.44 19.77
CA CYS A 341 10.78 -18.33 19.73
C CYS A 341 9.57 -18.67 20.59
N GLN A 342 9.16 -17.73 21.43
CA GLN A 342 8.01 -17.86 22.29
C GLN A 342 6.92 -16.85 21.91
N TYR A 343 5.67 -17.28 22.02
CA TYR A 343 4.48 -16.60 21.51
C TYR A 343 3.44 -16.49 22.61
N GLY A 344 2.89 -15.28 22.84
CA GLY A 344 1.89 -15.02 23.88
C GLY A 344 0.76 -14.09 23.42
N PRO A 345 -0.46 -14.18 23.98
CA PRO A 345 -1.00 -15.27 24.82
C PRO A 345 -0.90 -16.65 24.17
N ARG A 346 -1.03 -17.71 24.98
CA ARG A 346 -0.80 -19.08 24.52
C ARG A 346 -1.79 -19.47 23.43
N GLY A 347 -1.27 -19.94 22.31
CA GLY A 347 -2.06 -20.50 21.22
C GLY A 347 -2.16 -22.03 21.23
N ASN A 348 -2.49 -22.60 20.08
CA ASN A 348 -2.50 -24.04 19.84
C ASN A 348 -3.44 -24.85 20.74
N ILE A 349 -4.58 -24.26 21.07
CA ILE A 349 -5.62 -24.89 21.89
C ILE A 349 -6.39 -25.89 21.01
N ILE A 350 -6.52 -27.12 21.50
CA ILE A 350 -7.23 -28.18 20.78
C ILE A 350 -8.72 -27.79 20.67
N ASN A 351 -9.29 -28.00 19.49
CA ASN A 351 -10.66 -27.66 19.11
C ASN A 351 -10.96 -26.16 19.00
N GLU A 352 -9.95 -25.30 18.98
CA GLU A 352 -10.07 -23.91 18.58
C GLU A 352 -9.57 -23.69 17.15
N ASN A 353 -9.96 -22.57 16.54
CA ASN A 353 -9.48 -22.18 15.22
C ASN A 353 -8.08 -21.57 15.35
N ILE A 354 -7.16 -21.95 14.47
CA ILE A 354 -5.84 -21.29 14.38
C ILE A 354 -6.03 -19.82 14.03
N TYR A 355 -6.93 -19.56 13.08
CA TYR A 355 -7.51 -18.26 12.78
C TYR A 355 -8.89 -18.47 12.15
N ASP A 356 -9.74 -17.46 12.24
CA ASP A 356 -11.04 -17.48 11.59
C ASP A 356 -10.92 -17.21 10.09
N VAL A 357 -11.46 -18.11 9.27
CA VAL A 357 -11.54 -17.94 7.82
C VAL A 357 -12.57 -16.86 7.49
N GLY A 358 -12.15 -15.80 6.80
CA GLY A 358 -13.02 -14.67 6.47
C GLY A 358 -12.29 -13.53 5.76
N SER A 359 -12.99 -12.41 5.57
CA SER A 359 -12.38 -11.19 5.04
C SER A 359 -11.41 -10.60 6.06
N THR A 360 -10.33 -9.99 5.56
CA THR A 360 -9.30 -9.31 6.35
C THR A 360 -9.94 -8.33 7.34
N CYS A 361 -9.48 -8.37 8.60
CA CYS A 361 -9.98 -7.54 9.70
C CYS A 361 -11.47 -7.64 10.05
N SER A 362 -12.20 -8.64 9.54
CA SER A 362 -13.65 -8.77 9.81
C SER A 362 -14.02 -9.07 11.26
N LYS A 363 -13.04 -9.50 12.07
CA LYS A 363 -13.22 -9.88 13.48
C LYS A 363 -12.08 -9.40 14.37
N CYS A 364 -11.65 -8.14 14.21
CA CYS A 364 -10.61 -7.61 15.09
C CYS A 364 -11.07 -7.62 16.56
N PRO A 365 -10.20 -8.04 17.51
CA PRO A 365 -10.54 -8.05 18.92
C PRO A 365 -10.90 -6.65 19.47
N THR A 366 -11.76 -6.62 20.48
CA THR A 366 -12.14 -5.39 21.18
C THR A 366 -10.90 -4.64 21.69
N GLY A 367 -10.76 -3.36 21.33
CA GLY A 367 -9.57 -2.56 21.66
C GLY A 367 -8.45 -2.61 20.61
N SER A 368 -8.71 -3.22 19.46
CA SER A 368 -7.81 -3.18 18.30
C SER A 368 -8.49 -2.52 17.07
N VAL A 369 -7.68 -2.01 16.16
CA VAL A 369 -8.10 -1.37 14.91
C VAL A 369 -7.45 -2.09 13.74
N CYS A 370 -8.14 -2.21 12.61
CA CYS A 370 -7.51 -2.73 11.40
C CYS A 370 -6.48 -1.74 10.86
N ASP A 371 -5.22 -2.14 10.79
CA ASP A 371 -4.26 -1.48 9.92
C ASP A 371 -4.48 -1.95 8.48
N ARG A 372 -4.99 -1.05 7.65
CA ARG A 372 -5.34 -1.35 6.25
C ARG A 372 -4.13 -1.58 5.36
N THR A 373 -2.93 -1.19 5.79
CA THR A 373 -1.70 -1.41 5.03
C THR A 373 -1.18 -2.84 5.23
N SER A 374 -1.23 -3.36 6.45
CA SER A 374 -0.80 -4.74 6.75
C SER A 374 -1.92 -5.79 6.71
N GLY A 375 -3.18 -5.38 6.86
CA GLY A 375 -4.32 -6.29 7.00
C GLY A 375 -4.42 -6.95 8.38
N LEU A 376 -3.71 -6.41 9.39
CA LEU A 376 -3.67 -6.93 10.76
C LEU A 376 -4.46 -6.05 11.73
N CYS A 377 -4.85 -6.63 12.86
CA CYS A 377 -5.49 -5.91 13.97
C CYS A 377 -4.43 -5.38 14.93
N VAL A 378 -4.45 -4.08 15.23
CA VAL A 378 -3.43 -3.38 16.02
C VAL A 378 -4.02 -2.74 17.27
N SER A 379 -3.31 -2.77 18.40
CA SER A 379 -3.79 -2.18 19.65
C SER A 379 -4.04 -0.67 19.49
N SER A 380 -5.21 -0.19 19.93
CA SER A 380 -5.54 1.23 19.95
C SER A 380 -4.55 2.07 20.78
N SER A 381 -3.82 1.45 21.71
CA SER A 381 -2.80 2.10 22.55
C SER A 381 -1.48 2.34 21.82
N ALA A 382 -1.17 1.60 20.75
CA ALA A 382 0.01 1.85 19.90
C ALA A 382 -0.17 3.10 19.02
N ILE A 383 -1.39 3.67 18.98
CA ILE A 383 -1.73 4.95 18.34
C ILE A 383 -1.63 6.12 19.36
N ASN A 384 -1.57 5.84 20.66
CA ASN A 384 -1.54 6.84 21.74
C ASN A 384 -0.13 7.39 22.06
N THR A 385 0.62 7.79 21.03
CA THR A 385 1.70 8.80 21.21
C THR A 385 1.44 10.06 20.38
N GLY A 386 0.17 10.38 20.16
CA GLY A 386 -0.29 11.68 19.69
C GLY A 386 -1.56 12.06 20.44
N THR A 387 -1.63 13.30 20.92
CA THR A 387 -2.80 13.95 21.53
C THR A 387 -4.14 13.47 20.95
N SER A 388 -5.12 13.14 21.82
CA SER A 388 -6.48 12.77 21.39
C SER A 388 -7.04 13.79 20.40
N LEU A 389 -7.69 13.33 19.33
CA LEU A 389 -8.08 14.17 18.18
C LEU A 389 -9.06 15.28 18.59
N CYS A 390 -10.01 14.96 19.47
CA CYS A 390 -10.97 15.92 20.02
C CYS A 390 -11.06 15.76 21.55
N PRO A 391 -10.11 16.33 22.31
CA PRO A 391 -10.01 16.10 23.75
C PRO A 391 -11.14 16.77 24.55
N GLY A 392 -11.80 17.79 23.97
CA GLY A 392 -12.91 18.51 24.59
C GLY A 392 -14.29 17.86 24.43
N ASN A 393 -14.40 16.76 23.68
CA ASN A 393 -15.67 16.12 23.36
C ASN A 393 -15.77 14.75 24.04
N THR A 394 -16.92 14.46 24.64
CA THR A 394 -17.21 13.17 25.30
C THR A 394 -18.26 12.38 24.52
N GLY A 395 -18.14 11.05 24.48
CA GLY A 395 -19.09 10.17 23.79
C GLY A 395 -18.62 9.68 22.41
N MET A 396 -17.43 10.09 21.98
CA MET A 396 -16.74 9.60 20.78
C MET A 396 -15.30 9.22 21.11
N THR A 397 -14.75 8.27 20.34
CA THR A 397 -13.36 7.79 20.47
C THR A 397 -12.59 8.07 19.19
N ASP A 398 -11.26 8.24 19.28
CA ASP A 398 -10.42 8.48 18.08
C ASP A 398 -10.52 7.34 17.07
N THR A 399 -10.75 6.10 17.53
CA THR A 399 -11.07 4.96 16.67
C THR A 399 -12.33 5.20 15.84
N LEU A 400 -13.43 5.66 16.44
CA LEU A 400 -14.67 5.97 15.74
C LEU A 400 -14.51 7.17 14.80
N ARG A 401 -13.80 8.22 15.25
CA ARG A 401 -13.50 9.40 14.43
C ARG A 401 -12.74 9.00 13.16
N ASN A 402 -11.69 8.20 13.32
CA ASN A 402 -10.90 7.69 12.21
C ASN A 402 -11.68 6.73 11.32
N ALA A 403 -12.55 5.89 11.89
CA ALA A 403 -13.42 5.00 11.10
C ALA A 403 -14.37 5.81 10.19
N TYR A 404 -15.04 6.83 10.74
CA TYR A 404 -15.87 7.74 9.95
C TYR A 404 -15.05 8.45 8.88
N LEU A 405 -13.95 9.10 9.24
CA LEU A 405 -13.14 9.88 8.31
C LEU A 405 -12.56 9.03 7.18
N SER A 406 -11.90 7.93 7.52
CA SER A 406 -11.23 7.06 6.56
C SER A 406 -12.23 6.45 5.58
N LYS A 407 -13.41 6.01 6.06
CA LYS A 407 -14.44 5.44 5.19
C LYS A 407 -15.00 6.50 4.23
N HIS A 408 -15.27 7.72 4.69
CA HIS A 408 -15.72 8.79 3.80
C HIS A 408 -14.68 9.10 2.71
N ASN A 409 -13.42 9.29 3.09
CA ASN A 409 -12.35 9.60 2.12
C ASN A 409 -12.02 8.44 1.18
N GLU A 410 -12.09 7.18 1.64
CA GLU A 410 -11.94 6.01 0.78
C GLU A 410 -13.05 5.91 -0.26
N LEU A 411 -14.30 6.15 0.15
CA LEU A 411 -15.46 6.13 -0.75
C LEU A 411 -15.41 7.29 -1.75
N ARG A 412 -15.03 8.50 -1.31
CA ARG A 412 -14.77 9.67 -2.17
C ARG A 412 -13.64 9.40 -3.15
N SER A 413 -12.55 8.77 -2.70
CA SER A 413 -11.44 8.34 -3.56
C SER A 413 -11.91 7.35 -4.63
N SER A 414 -12.68 6.35 -4.22
CA SER A 414 -13.18 5.30 -5.09
C SER A 414 -14.02 5.86 -6.24
N ILE A 415 -14.89 6.84 -5.97
CA ILE A 415 -15.70 7.47 -7.02
C ILE A 415 -14.89 8.46 -7.85
N ALA A 416 -14.00 9.24 -7.22
CA ALA A 416 -13.19 10.24 -7.91
C ALA A 416 -12.34 9.62 -9.02
N ARG A 417 -11.75 8.45 -8.78
CA ARG A 417 -10.93 7.73 -9.78
C ARG A 417 -11.68 7.29 -11.03
N GLY A 418 -13.00 7.12 -10.96
CA GLY A 418 -13.81 6.65 -12.09
C GLY A 418 -13.44 5.26 -12.62
N THR A 419 -12.92 4.36 -11.78
CA THR A 419 -12.52 2.99 -12.18
C THR A 419 -13.70 2.06 -12.48
N GLY A 420 -14.93 2.55 -12.40
CA GLY A 420 -16.16 1.77 -12.56
C GLY A 420 -16.52 0.88 -11.37
N ALA A 421 -15.81 1.01 -10.24
CA ALA A 421 -16.08 0.26 -9.01
C ALA A 421 -17.42 0.67 -8.36
N GLN A 422 -17.80 1.95 -8.47
CA GLN A 422 -19.07 2.46 -7.97
C GLN A 422 -20.12 2.44 -9.09
N ARG A 423 -21.30 1.89 -8.81
CA ARG A 423 -22.43 1.89 -9.74
C ARG A 423 -23.36 3.07 -9.46
N ASN A 424 -23.85 3.70 -10.52
CA ASN A 424 -24.88 4.72 -10.53
C ASN A 424 -26.22 4.10 -10.96
N GLY A 425 -26.83 3.32 -10.05
CA GLY A 425 -28.07 2.60 -10.33
C GLY A 425 -28.01 1.77 -11.61
N PRO A 426 -29.11 1.72 -12.39
CA PRO A 426 -29.14 1.05 -13.68
C PRO A 426 -28.42 1.81 -14.80
N ILE A 427 -27.96 3.05 -14.57
CA ILE A 427 -27.36 3.92 -15.59
C ILE A 427 -25.97 3.43 -15.99
N GLY A 428 -25.22 2.85 -15.05
CA GLY A 428 -23.89 2.30 -15.31
C GLY A 428 -22.88 2.68 -14.23
N PRO A 429 -21.57 2.72 -14.56
CA PRO A 429 -20.56 3.17 -13.60
C PRO A 429 -20.74 4.65 -13.25
N ALA A 430 -20.43 5.02 -12.02
CA ALA A 430 -20.38 6.41 -11.61
C ALA A 430 -19.22 7.13 -12.34
N PRO A 431 -19.44 8.36 -12.84
CA PRO A 431 -18.42 9.13 -13.55
C PRO A 431 -17.32 9.61 -12.59
N PRO A 432 -16.07 9.82 -13.08
CA PRO A 432 -14.97 10.36 -12.28
C PRO A 432 -15.26 11.79 -11.80
N ALA A 433 -14.60 12.18 -10.72
CA ALA A 433 -14.69 13.52 -10.14
C ALA A 433 -13.39 14.30 -10.34
N SER A 434 -13.48 15.53 -10.85
CA SER A 434 -12.31 16.37 -11.10
C SER A 434 -11.91 17.30 -9.95
N ASN A 435 -12.80 17.53 -8.99
CA ASN A 435 -12.66 18.49 -7.91
C ASN A 435 -12.96 17.92 -6.51
N MET A 436 -12.93 16.60 -6.34
CA MET A 436 -13.27 15.95 -5.07
C MET A 436 -12.24 16.27 -4.00
N GLU A 437 -12.59 17.07 -2.99
CA GLU A 437 -11.67 17.39 -1.89
C GLU A 437 -11.62 16.28 -0.82
N GLU A 438 -10.47 16.17 -0.14
CA GLU A 438 -10.31 15.30 1.04
C GLU A 438 -10.98 15.93 2.27
N MET A 439 -11.78 15.15 2.97
CA MET A 439 -12.36 15.56 4.25
C MET A 439 -11.30 15.53 5.35
N VAL A 440 -11.40 16.49 6.28
CA VAL A 440 -10.73 16.49 7.57
C VAL A 440 -11.76 16.39 8.69
N TYR A 441 -11.34 15.82 9.82
CA TYR A 441 -12.21 15.72 10.99
C TYR A 441 -12.25 17.06 11.74
N ASP A 442 -13.44 17.54 12.09
CA ASP A 442 -13.65 18.80 12.79
C ASP A 442 -14.39 18.55 14.12
N CYS A 443 -13.71 18.84 15.22
CA CYS A 443 -14.23 18.61 16.57
C CYS A 443 -15.43 19.49 16.92
N ALA A 444 -15.55 20.69 16.33
CA ALA A 444 -16.72 21.54 16.55
C ALA A 444 -17.97 20.98 15.84
N VAL A 445 -17.75 20.39 14.65
CA VAL A 445 -18.81 19.66 13.91
C VAL A 445 -19.20 18.39 14.66
N GLU A 446 -18.24 17.65 15.21
CA GLU A 446 -18.51 16.49 16.08
C GLU A 446 -19.35 16.90 17.30
N ALA A 447 -18.99 17.97 18.00
CA ALA A 447 -19.72 18.43 19.18
C ALA A 447 -21.21 18.71 18.86
N SER A 448 -21.48 19.23 17.66
CA SER A 448 -22.84 19.44 17.17
C SER A 448 -23.57 18.12 16.87
N ALA A 449 -22.90 17.18 16.21
CA ALA A 449 -23.45 15.84 15.96
C ALA A 449 -23.73 15.07 17.26
N ILE A 450 -22.86 15.18 18.27
CA ILE A 450 -23.03 14.56 19.60
C ILE A 450 -24.31 15.07 20.27
N ARG A 451 -24.49 16.40 20.33
CA ARG A 451 -25.71 17.01 20.92
C ARG A 451 -26.98 16.47 20.29
N HIS A 452 -26.97 16.28 18.97
CA HIS A 452 -28.12 15.74 18.25
C HIS A 452 -28.30 14.24 18.50
N ALA A 453 -27.25 13.43 18.38
CA ALA A 453 -27.32 11.99 18.61
C ALA A 453 -27.85 11.64 20.02
N GLN A 454 -27.53 12.47 21.01
CA GLN A 454 -28.01 12.31 22.40
C GLN A 454 -29.53 12.49 22.56
N THR A 455 -30.21 13.17 21.63
CA THR A 455 -31.68 13.35 21.70
C THR A 455 -32.44 12.05 21.48
N CYS A 456 -31.85 11.10 20.75
CA CYS A 456 -32.47 9.82 20.41
C CYS A 456 -33.85 9.93 19.73
N ASP A 457 -34.15 11.04 19.05
CA ASP A 457 -35.42 11.23 18.33
C ASP A 457 -35.48 10.42 17.02
N GLY A 458 -34.32 10.15 16.42
CA GLY A 458 -34.20 9.47 15.15
C GLY A 458 -34.60 10.36 13.95
N GLU A 459 -34.69 11.67 14.13
CA GLU A 459 -35.13 12.60 13.08
C GLU A 459 -33.99 13.55 12.69
N LEU A 460 -34.20 14.36 11.65
CA LEU A 460 -33.19 15.36 11.26
C LEU A 460 -33.21 16.54 12.24
N SER A 461 -32.04 17.02 12.63
CA SER A 461 -31.94 18.23 13.43
C SER A 461 -32.36 19.46 12.63
N SER A 462 -32.90 20.46 13.33
CA SER A 462 -33.26 21.75 12.74
C SER A 462 -32.03 22.43 12.13
N GLU A 463 -32.19 23.13 11.00
CA GLU A 463 -31.05 23.81 10.36
C GLU A 463 -30.43 24.89 11.27
N GLY A 464 -31.26 25.55 12.10
CA GLY A 464 -30.80 26.53 13.09
C GLY A 464 -29.89 25.95 14.18
N SER A 465 -30.04 24.65 14.53
CA SER A 465 -29.17 23.97 15.50
C SER A 465 -27.81 23.53 14.93
N ARG A 466 -27.63 23.60 13.61
CA ARG A 466 -26.40 23.21 12.90
C ARG A 466 -26.06 24.21 11.78
N PRO A 467 -25.78 25.48 12.12
CA PRO A 467 -25.63 26.55 11.14
C PRO A 467 -24.51 26.24 10.14
N GLY A 468 -24.83 26.29 8.84
CA GLY A 468 -23.87 26.02 7.78
C GLY A 468 -23.43 24.55 7.65
N LEU A 469 -24.11 23.63 8.34
CA LEU A 469 -23.82 22.20 8.28
C LEU A 469 -25.01 21.41 7.70
N LYS A 470 -24.71 20.40 6.90
CA LYS A 470 -25.67 19.41 6.40
C LYS A 470 -25.55 18.13 7.23
N GLU A 471 -26.57 17.28 7.19
CA GLU A 471 -26.66 16.13 8.11
C GLU A 471 -27.12 14.84 7.42
N ASN A 472 -26.50 13.73 7.80
CA ASN A 472 -27.00 12.38 7.59
C ASN A 472 -27.33 11.74 8.93
N ILE A 473 -28.42 10.98 8.97
CA ILE A 473 -28.84 10.21 10.14
C ILE A 473 -29.14 8.76 9.76
N GLN A 474 -28.99 7.85 10.71
CA GLN A 474 -29.41 6.46 10.55
C GLN A 474 -29.85 5.85 11.89
N LYS A 475 -31.01 5.19 11.88
CA LYS A 475 -31.42 4.29 12.97
C LYS A 475 -30.94 2.87 12.63
N ILE A 476 -30.16 2.26 13.53
CA ILE A 476 -29.71 0.87 13.42
C ILE A 476 -30.36 0.08 14.55
N ASN A 477 -31.31 -0.78 14.21
CA ASN A 477 -32.11 -1.51 15.20
C ASN A 477 -31.36 -2.71 15.82
N ASP A 478 -30.26 -3.14 15.21
CA ASP A 478 -29.44 -4.23 15.73
C ASP A 478 -28.57 -3.74 16.90
N LEU A 479 -29.10 -3.90 18.10
CA LEU A 479 -28.45 -3.55 19.36
C LEU A 479 -27.40 -4.58 19.81
N SER A 480 -27.18 -5.68 19.07
CA SER A 480 -26.09 -6.62 19.34
C SER A 480 -24.73 -6.13 18.81
N LEU A 481 -24.77 -5.21 17.83
CA LEU A 481 -23.58 -4.58 17.27
C LEU A 481 -22.86 -3.72 18.31
N ASP A 482 -21.54 -3.62 18.18
CA ASP A 482 -20.77 -2.56 18.83
C ASP A 482 -20.93 -1.22 18.10
N TYR A 483 -20.42 -0.14 18.68
CA TYR A 483 -20.50 1.20 18.11
C TYR A 483 -19.81 1.30 16.74
N SER A 484 -18.71 0.59 16.52
CA SER A 484 -17.94 0.63 15.27
C SER A 484 -18.69 -0.04 14.13
N ALA A 485 -19.26 -1.23 14.38
CA ALA A 485 -20.06 -1.98 13.43
C ALA A 485 -21.37 -1.24 13.09
N ALA A 486 -22.03 -0.65 14.10
CA ALA A 486 -23.22 0.18 13.87
C ALA A 486 -22.89 1.44 13.05
N ALA A 487 -21.76 2.09 13.31
CA ALA A 487 -21.27 3.22 12.52
C ALA A 487 -20.94 2.83 11.07
N GLU A 488 -20.26 1.70 10.86
CA GLU A 488 -19.96 1.18 9.52
C GLU A 488 -21.22 0.81 8.75
N GLN A 489 -22.20 0.20 9.42
CA GLN A 489 -23.49 -0.12 8.82
C GLN A 489 -24.21 1.16 8.38
N ALA A 490 -24.22 2.21 9.20
CA ALA A 490 -24.82 3.50 8.83
C ALA A 490 -24.17 4.10 7.57
N MET A 491 -22.82 4.15 7.54
CA MET A 491 -22.09 4.64 6.36
C MET A 491 -22.33 3.80 5.11
N THR A 492 -22.42 2.47 5.27
CA THR A 492 -22.70 1.54 4.17
C THR A 492 -24.10 1.76 3.60
N ILE A 493 -25.10 1.94 4.47
CA ILE A 493 -26.48 2.24 4.05
C ILE A 493 -26.50 3.55 3.25
N TRP A 494 -25.94 4.63 3.82
CA TRP A 494 -25.90 5.93 3.15
C TRP A 494 -25.21 5.86 1.80
N TRP A 495 -24.05 5.21 1.71
CA TRP A 495 -23.29 5.15 0.46
C TRP A 495 -23.95 4.26 -0.60
N SER A 496 -24.61 3.17 -0.19
CA SER A 496 -25.26 2.22 -1.10
C SER A 496 -26.41 2.82 -1.93
N GLU A 497 -26.92 3.99 -1.53
CA GLU A 497 -28.00 4.67 -2.21
C GLU A 497 -27.72 4.93 -3.69
N LEU A 498 -26.48 5.31 -4.05
CA LEU A 498 -26.12 5.54 -5.45
C LEU A 498 -26.32 4.28 -6.30
N ALA A 499 -25.79 3.16 -5.81
CA ALA A 499 -25.85 1.87 -6.53
C ALA A 499 -27.27 1.34 -6.63
N ARG A 500 -28.12 1.61 -5.63
CA ARG A 500 -29.51 1.16 -5.61
C ARG A 500 -30.46 2.04 -6.43
N SER A 501 -30.30 3.35 -6.31
CA SER A 501 -31.28 4.33 -6.78
C SER A 501 -30.87 5.02 -8.08
N GLY A 502 -29.57 5.29 -8.25
CA GLY A 502 -29.03 6.09 -9.34
C GLY A 502 -29.43 7.57 -9.32
N ILE A 503 -28.64 8.40 -9.98
CA ILE A 503 -28.85 9.83 -10.21
C ILE A 503 -28.39 10.18 -11.63
N ARG A 504 -28.75 11.36 -12.12
CA ARG A 504 -28.29 11.89 -13.41
C ARG A 504 -26.78 11.73 -13.58
N SER A 505 -26.33 11.37 -14.79
CA SER A 505 -24.92 11.12 -15.10
C SER A 505 -24.03 12.38 -15.07
N ASP A 506 -24.63 13.57 -15.17
CA ASP A 506 -23.93 14.84 -14.99
C ASP A 506 -23.72 15.22 -13.52
N MET A 507 -24.20 14.40 -12.58
CA MET A 507 -24.13 14.63 -11.13
C MET A 507 -24.81 15.92 -10.64
N LEU A 508 -25.74 16.47 -11.43
CA LEU A 508 -26.56 17.61 -11.01
C LEU A 508 -27.52 17.20 -9.89
N PHE A 509 -27.48 17.92 -8.77
CA PHE A 509 -28.43 17.75 -7.67
C PHE A 509 -29.64 18.66 -7.89
N ASP A 510 -30.66 18.15 -8.56
CA ASP A 510 -31.84 18.90 -8.97
C ASP A 510 -33.00 18.87 -7.96
N TYR A 511 -34.01 19.71 -8.20
CA TYR A 511 -35.21 19.79 -7.36
C TYR A 511 -35.94 18.43 -7.23
N PRO A 512 -36.16 17.66 -8.31
CA PRO A 512 -36.71 16.31 -8.21
C PRO A 512 -35.89 15.37 -7.32
N THR A 513 -34.55 15.39 -7.43
CA THR A 513 -33.67 14.57 -6.61
C THR A 513 -33.80 14.90 -5.13
N ARG A 514 -33.89 16.19 -4.77
CA ARG A 514 -34.05 16.64 -3.39
C ARG A 514 -35.34 16.16 -2.72
N HIS A 515 -36.41 15.98 -3.51
CA HIS A 515 -37.76 15.65 -3.05
C HIS A 515 -38.17 14.20 -3.30
N ARG A 516 -37.22 13.31 -3.62
CA ARG A 516 -37.49 11.88 -3.75
C ARG A 516 -38.02 11.28 -2.46
N THR A 517 -39.17 10.62 -2.54
CA THR A 517 -39.75 9.82 -1.44
C THR A 517 -39.39 8.33 -1.55
N THR A 518 -39.02 7.88 -2.75
CA THR A 518 -38.46 6.56 -3.05
C THR A 518 -37.15 6.73 -3.81
N ASN A 519 -36.28 5.70 -3.82
CA ASN A 519 -34.98 5.77 -4.50
C ASN A 519 -34.14 6.99 -4.06
N ILE A 520 -34.13 7.23 -2.75
CA ILE A 520 -33.41 8.32 -2.10
C ILE A 520 -31.90 8.16 -2.35
N VAL A 521 -31.24 9.28 -2.62
CA VAL A 521 -29.77 9.43 -2.80
C VAL A 521 -29.20 10.57 -1.96
N THR A 522 -30.02 11.13 -1.07
CA THR A 522 -29.69 12.35 -0.33
C THR A 522 -28.64 12.12 0.75
N HIS A 523 -28.38 10.89 1.19
CA HIS A 523 -27.30 10.61 2.13
C HIS A 523 -25.98 10.43 1.40
N TRP A 524 -25.99 9.63 0.34
CA TRP A 524 -24.82 9.42 -0.53
C TRP A 524 -24.30 10.76 -1.09
N SER A 525 -25.19 11.61 -1.59
CA SER A 525 -24.81 12.91 -2.19
C SER A 525 -24.07 13.81 -1.22
N LYS A 526 -24.41 13.85 0.07
CA LYS A 526 -23.65 14.60 1.08
C LYS A 526 -22.25 14.03 1.31
N MET A 527 -22.14 12.70 1.37
CA MET A 527 -20.85 12.03 1.52
C MET A 527 -19.93 12.28 0.31
N ALA A 528 -20.51 12.33 -0.89
CA ALA A 528 -19.80 12.54 -2.15
C ALA A 528 -19.67 14.02 -2.58
N TRP A 529 -20.17 14.96 -1.78
CA TRP A 529 -20.21 16.37 -2.17
C TRP A 529 -18.82 17.00 -2.24
N HIS A 530 -18.43 17.60 -3.36
CA HIS A 530 -17.03 17.83 -3.70
C HIS A 530 -16.28 18.77 -2.74
N ASP A 531 -16.90 19.87 -2.30
CA ASP A 531 -16.31 20.87 -1.40
C ASP A 531 -16.66 20.66 0.08
N ASN A 532 -17.31 19.54 0.39
CA ASN A 532 -17.59 19.14 1.76
C ASN A 532 -16.31 18.58 2.39
N VAL A 533 -15.56 19.46 3.07
CA VAL A 533 -14.23 19.17 3.62
C VAL A 533 -14.21 18.99 5.13
N ARG A 534 -15.29 19.31 5.86
CA ARG A 534 -15.36 19.16 7.31
C ARG A 534 -16.36 18.07 7.69
N LEU A 535 -15.88 17.07 8.42
CA LEU A 535 -16.66 15.96 8.92
C LEU A 535 -16.66 15.94 10.44
N GLY A 536 -17.83 15.75 11.05
CA GLY A 536 -17.97 15.41 12.46
C GLY A 536 -19.15 14.48 12.65
N CYS A 537 -18.95 13.38 13.37
CA CYS A 537 -19.97 12.34 13.53
C CYS A 537 -20.13 11.95 14.99
N ALA A 538 -21.29 11.40 15.31
CA ALA A 538 -21.61 10.84 16.61
C ALA A 538 -22.47 9.60 16.45
N ILE A 539 -22.37 8.69 17.41
CA ILE A 539 -23.26 7.54 17.50
C ILE A 539 -23.68 7.32 18.95
N GLN A 540 -24.99 7.29 19.17
CA GLN A 540 -25.58 7.12 20.50
C GLN A 540 -26.38 5.83 20.54
N ARG A 541 -26.15 4.99 21.56
CA ARG A 541 -27.04 3.86 21.84
C ARG A 541 -28.30 4.38 22.55
N CYS A 542 -29.44 4.29 21.87
CA CYS A 542 -30.75 4.64 22.40
C CYS A 542 -31.48 3.39 22.93
N LYS A 543 -32.73 3.52 23.39
CA LYS A 543 -33.48 2.41 24.00
C LYS A 543 -33.67 1.21 23.05
N SER A 544 -33.94 1.45 21.77
CA SER A 544 -34.29 0.41 20.79
C SER A 544 -33.44 0.43 19.51
N PHE A 545 -32.51 1.36 19.37
CA PHE A 545 -31.65 1.50 18.19
C PHE A 545 -30.37 2.27 18.52
N TYR A 546 -29.34 2.13 17.69
CA TYR A 546 -28.26 3.11 17.61
C TYR A 546 -28.67 4.25 16.70
N PHE A 547 -28.43 5.48 17.16
CA PHE A 547 -28.65 6.69 16.39
C PHE A 547 -27.30 7.23 15.91
N ALA A 548 -26.98 7.00 14.64
CA ALA A 548 -25.78 7.53 13.99
C ALA A 548 -26.10 8.86 13.31
N VAL A 549 -25.30 9.88 13.58
CA VAL A 549 -25.43 11.24 13.05
C VAL A 549 -24.07 11.67 12.50
N CYS A 550 -24.02 12.09 11.23
CA CYS A 550 -22.85 12.75 10.66
C CYS A 550 -23.24 14.12 10.14
N GLN A 551 -22.47 15.13 10.50
CA GLN A 551 -22.60 16.49 10.01
C GLN A 551 -21.41 16.89 9.14
N TYR A 552 -21.71 17.76 8.19
CA TYR A 552 -20.90 18.02 7.00
C TYR A 552 -20.86 19.51 6.70
N GLY A 553 -19.74 20.05 6.23
CA GLY A 553 -19.73 21.40 5.66
C GLY A 553 -18.46 21.74 4.87
N PRO A 554 -18.47 22.87 4.14
CA PRO A 554 -19.58 23.81 3.97
C PRO A 554 -20.70 23.34 3.01
N GLY A 555 -20.40 22.46 2.06
CA GLY A 555 -21.33 22.05 1.00
C GLY A 555 -22.31 20.93 1.38
N GLY A 556 -23.20 20.59 0.44
CA GLY A 556 -24.08 19.44 0.50
C GLY A 556 -25.52 19.71 0.07
N ASN A 557 -25.99 18.94 -0.91
CA ASN A 557 -27.39 18.88 -1.38
C ASN A 557 -28.00 20.25 -1.70
N VAL A 558 -27.19 21.16 -2.25
CA VAL A 558 -27.67 22.46 -2.74
C VAL A 558 -28.36 22.22 -4.09
N VAL A 559 -29.63 22.63 -4.18
CA VAL A 559 -30.42 22.41 -5.40
C VAL A 559 -29.88 23.31 -6.52
N GLY A 560 -29.58 22.70 -7.67
CA GLY A 560 -29.02 23.39 -8.83
C GLY A 560 -27.50 23.30 -8.93
N ASP A 561 -26.83 22.80 -7.88
CA ASP A 561 -25.39 22.56 -7.91
C ASP A 561 -25.06 21.10 -8.25
N TYR A 562 -23.80 20.88 -8.64
CA TYR A 562 -23.26 19.56 -8.92
C TYR A 562 -22.71 18.93 -7.64
N ILE A 563 -23.01 17.65 -7.42
CA ILE A 563 -22.43 16.88 -6.30
C ILE A 563 -20.90 16.88 -6.43
N TYR A 564 -20.42 16.67 -7.65
CA TYR A 564 -19.03 16.89 -8.04
C TYR A 564 -18.96 17.14 -9.55
N ASN A 565 -17.85 17.74 -10.00
CA ASN A 565 -17.66 18.02 -11.41
C ASN A 565 -17.19 16.74 -12.13
N VAL A 566 -17.92 16.37 -13.18
CA VAL A 566 -17.59 15.22 -14.02
C VAL A 566 -16.51 15.60 -15.02
N ALA A 567 -15.27 15.23 -14.73
CA ALA A 567 -14.13 15.35 -15.63
C ALA A 567 -12.97 14.46 -15.15
N ALA A 568 -11.81 14.55 -15.82
CA ALA A 568 -10.63 13.79 -15.44
C ALA A 568 -10.24 14.05 -13.98
N VAL A 569 -9.80 12.99 -13.29
CA VAL A 569 -9.38 13.03 -11.89
C VAL A 569 -8.45 14.22 -11.64
N CYS A 570 -8.77 15.02 -10.62
CA CYS A 570 -8.01 16.21 -10.22
C CYS A 570 -7.85 17.32 -11.29
N SER A 571 -8.54 17.26 -12.43
CA SER A 571 -8.38 18.27 -13.50
C SER A 571 -8.90 19.66 -13.12
N THR A 572 -9.73 19.76 -12.08
CA THR A 572 -10.28 21.03 -11.61
C THR A 572 -10.23 21.13 -10.09
N CYS A 573 -9.11 20.70 -9.47
CA CYS A 573 -8.94 20.89 -8.03
C CYS A 573 -9.08 22.38 -7.64
N PRO A 574 -9.81 22.70 -6.56
CA PRO A 574 -10.01 24.08 -6.13
C PRO A 574 -8.70 24.81 -5.82
N PHE A 575 -8.70 26.14 -5.95
CA PHE A 575 -7.54 26.98 -5.63
C PHE A 575 -7.04 26.73 -4.20
N GLY A 576 -5.72 26.59 -4.02
CA GLY A 576 -5.10 26.28 -2.72
C GLY A 576 -5.05 24.78 -2.37
N THR A 577 -5.57 23.91 -3.24
CA THR A 577 -5.45 22.45 -3.12
C THR A 577 -4.54 21.86 -4.21
N PHE A 578 -4.02 20.67 -3.98
CA PHE A 578 -3.27 19.90 -4.97
C PHE A 578 -3.79 18.47 -5.04
N CYS A 579 -3.57 17.80 -6.17
CA CYS A 579 -3.97 16.41 -6.34
C CYS A 579 -3.06 15.47 -5.54
N ASN A 580 -3.63 14.69 -4.63
CA ASN A 580 -2.95 13.51 -4.09
C ASN A 580 -3.14 12.36 -5.08
N ALA A 581 -2.10 12.02 -5.85
CA ALA A 581 -2.16 10.97 -6.86
C ALA A 581 -2.49 9.58 -6.27
N THR A 582 -2.14 9.35 -5.01
CA THR A 582 -2.44 8.09 -4.32
C THR A 582 -3.91 7.99 -4.01
N THR A 583 -4.56 9.05 -3.52
CA THR A 583 -5.97 9.03 -3.12
C THR A 583 -6.92 9.58 -4.19
N ALA A 584 -6.44 10.20 -5.25
CA ALA A 584 -7.26 10.89 -6.26
C ALA A 584 -8.16 12.01 -5.68
N LEU A 585 -7.77 12.56 -4.53
CA LEU A 585 -8.48 13.66 -3.86
C LEU A 585 -7.65 14.95 -3.92
N CYS A 586 -8.34 16.09 -3.93
CA CYS A 586 -7.75 17.41 -3.80
C CYS A 586 -7.48 17.70 -2.32
N VAL A 587 -6.22 17.93 -1.96
CA VAL A 587 -5.76 18.09 -0.57
C VAL A 587 -5.15 19.47 -0.36
N ARG A 588 -5.33 20.08 0.82
CA ARG A 588 -4.70 21.36 1.17
C ARG A 588 -3.27 21.12 1.67
N ARG A 589 -2.33 22.03 1.36
CA ARG A 589 -1.04 22.06 2.06
C ARG A 589 -1.28 22.55 3.50
N LEU A 590 -0.96 21.70 4.47
CA LEU A 590 -0.89 22.09 5.89
C LEU A 590 0.34 22.95 6.13
#